data_AF-A0A536D7W3-F1
#
_entry.id   AF-A0A536D7W3-F1
#
_cell.length_a   1.000
_cell.length_b   1.000
_cell.length_c   1.000
_cell.angle_alpha   90.00
_cell.angle_beta   90.00
_cell.angle_gamma   90.00
#
_symmetry.space_group_name_H-M   'P 1'
#
loop_
_entity.id
_entity.type
_entity.pdbx_description
1 polymer ?
#
loop_
_entity_poly.entity_id
_entity_poly.type
_entity_poly.pdbx_seq_one_letter_code
_entity_poly.pdbx_strand_id
1 'polypeptide(L)'
;MNTPRLSKPVTGKASEAESRQITELEDYFDDAISVEVAAEQTTHTTTVRWTVRQLRAIERAAAIVGMPYQTYVKDAAFRRALQDLVDARRAGV
;
A
#
# COMPACT_ATOMS: atom_id res chain seq x y z
N MET A 1 -1.68 -32.80 -9.35
CA MET A 1 -1.97 -31.53 -8.66
C MET A 1 -0.64 -30.96 -8.19
N ASN A 2 -0.26 -29.76 -8.60
CA ASN A 2 1.04 -29.14 -8.30
C ASN A 2 0.81 -27.89 -7.44
N THR A 3 1.12 -27.94 -6.14
CA THR A 3 0.96 -26.82 -5.21
C THR A 3 2.17 -25.89 -5.30
N PRO A 4 1.98 -24.56 -5.45
CA PRO A 4 3.09 -23.61 -5.43
C PRO A 4 3.72 -23.56 -4.04
N ARG A 5 5.03 -23.81 -3.95
CA ARG A 5 5.80 -23.62 -2.71
C ARG A 5 6.02 -22.12 -2.51
N LEU A 6 5.36 -21.54 -1.50
CA LEU A 6 5.73 -20.22 -1.00
C LEU A 6 7.15 -20.28 -0.45
N SER A 7 8.06 -19.48 -1.01
CA SER A 7 9.41 -19.32 -0.50
C SER A 7 9.38 -18.68 0.89
N LYS A 8 10.38 -19.02 1.72
CA LYS A 8 10.52 -18.58 3.11
C LYS A 8 10.30 -17.07 3.28
N PRO A 9 9.68 -16.63 4.39
CA PRO A 9 9.44 -15.21 4.64
C PRO A 9 10.76 -14.45 4.70
N VAL A 10 10.83 -13.33 3.98
CA VAL A 10 11.95 -12.39 4.04
C VAL A 10 11.96 -11.76 5.43
N THR A 11 12.99 -12.04 6.22
CA THR A 11 13.19 -11.45 7.54
C THR A 11 14.03 -10.18 7.40
N GLY A 12 13.41 -9.10 6.93
CA GLY A 12 14.00 -7.76 6.96
C GLY A 12 13.70 -7.10 8.31
N LYS A 13 14.72 -6.60 9.02
CA LYS A 13 14.49 -5.67 10.14
C LYS A 13 14.25 -4.30 9.51
N ALA A 14 13.02 -3.78 9.60
CA ALA A 14 12.75 -2.40 9.22
C ALA A 14 13.70 -1.48 9.98
N SER A 15 14.30 -0.52 9.28
CA SER A 15 15.11 0.51 9.93
C SER A 15 14.22 1.38 10.84
N GLU A 16 14.78 1.95 11.89
CA GLU A 16 14.04 2.79 12.85
C GLU A 16 13.28 3.96 12.18
N ALA A 17 13.80 4.44 11.03
CA ALA A 17 13.15 5.46 10.20
C ALA A 17 11.92 4.92 9.44
N GLU A 18 12.00 3.72 8.89
CA GLU A 18 10.86 3.05 8.26
C GLU A 18 9.79 2.69 9.29
N SER A 19 10.19 2.27 10.49
CA SER A 19 9.27 2.03 11.60
C SER A 19 8.53 3.30 12.03
N ARG A 20 9.22 4.44 12.19
CA ARG A 20 8.56 5.73 12.48
C ARG A 20 7.59 6.16 11.39
N GLN A 21 7.98 6.01 10.13
CA GLN A 21 7.13 6.38 9.00
C GLN A 21 5.87 5.50 8.92
N ILE A 22 5.98 4.22 9.27
CA ILE A 22 4.82 3.31 9.36
C ILE A 22 3.90 3.74 10.51
N THR A 23 4.44 3.99 11.70
CA THR A 23 3.65 4.44 12.86
C THR A 23 2.92 5.75 12.61
N GLU A 24 3.57 6.74 11.99
CA GLU A 24 2.93 8.02 11.63
C GLU A 24 1.78 7.85 10.62
N LEU A 25 1.89 6.88 9.71
CA LEU A 25 0.83 6.55 8.75
C LEU A 25 -0.31 5.76 9.40
N GLU A 26 -0.01 4.90 10.38
CA GLU A 26 -0.99 4.16 11.17
C GLU A 26 -1.80 5.10 12.09
N ASP A 27 -1.13 6.03 12.79
CA ASP A 27 -1.79 7.03 13.63
C ASP A 27 -2.70 7.95 12.79
N TYR A 28 -2.28 8.31 11.57
CA TYR A 28 -3.13 9.06 10.64
C TYR A 28 -4.34 8.25 10.17
N PHE A 29 -4.16 6.96 9.90
CA PHE A 29 -5.23 6.06 9.52
C PHE A 29 -6.29 5.97 10.62
N ASP A 30 -5.85 5.79 11.87
CA ASP A 30 -6.74 5.73 13.02
C ASP A 30 -7.48 7.05 13.24
N ASP A 31 -6.85 8.21 13.06
CA ASP A 31 -7.49 9.50 13.30
C ASP A 31 -8.43 9.95 12.14
N ALA A 32 -8.10 9.60 10.89
CA ALA A 32 -8.86 10.03 9.71
C ALA A 32 -10.02 9.10 9.33
N ILE A 33 -9.92 7.81 9.65
CA ILE A 33 -10.83 6.76 9.12
C ILE A 33 -11.64 6.07 10.24
N SER A 34 -11.30 6.25 11.52
CA SER A 34 -12.04 5.66 12.65
C SER A 34 -13.52 6.04 12.73
N VAL A 35 -13.92 7.16 12.12
CA VAL A 35 -15.34 7.58 12.08
C VAL A 35 -16.14 6.82 11.01
N GLU A 36 -15.50 6.21 10.00
CA GLU A 36 -16.16 5.45 8.92
C GLU A 36 -16.10 3.92 9.09
N VAL A 37 -15.16 3.38 9.87
CA VAL A 37 -14.86 1.93 9.92
C VAL A 37 -15.66 1.15 10.99
N ALA A 38 -16.70 1.75 11.57
CA ALA A 38 -17.73 0.97 12.27
C ALA A 38 -18.63 0.15 11.32
N ALA A 39 -18.52 0.36 10.01
CA ALA A 39 -19.26 -0.38 9.00
C ALA A 39 -18.46 -1.60 8.52
N GLU A 40 -19.11 -2.77 8.52
CA GLU A 40 -18.72 -4.04 7.87
C GLU A 40 -17.48 -3.97 6.95
N GLN A 41 -16.45 -4.75 7.25
CA GLN A 41 -15.28 -4.96 6.38
C GLN A 41 -15.71 -5.57 5.04
N THR A 42 -16.16 -4.73 4.12
CA THR A 42 -16.66 -5.13 2.82
C THR A 42 -15.52 -5.12 1.83
N THR A 43 -15.24 -6.28 1.24
CA THR A 43 -14.17 -6.39 0.23
C THR A 43 -14.71 -5.97 -1.14
N HIS A 44 -14.05 -4.98 -1.75
CA HIS A 44 -14.36 -4.54 -3.12
C HIS A 44 -13.23 -4.91 -4.10
N THR A 45 -13.59 -5.18 -5.36
CA THR A 45 -12.62 -5.43 -6.44
C THR A 45 -12.72 -4.34 -7.50
N THR A 46 -11.57 -3.81 -7.93
CA THR A 46 -11.49 -2.83 -9.02
C THR A 46 -10.61 -3.37 -10.14
N THR A 47 -11.02 -3.17 -11.40
CA THR A 47 -10.23 -3.52 -12.59
C THR A 47 -9.71 -2.26 -13.28
N VAL A 48 -8.41 -2.21 -13.52
CA VAL A 48 -7.74 -1.09 -14.22
C VAL A 48 -6.97 -1.62 -15.43
N ARG A 49 -7.04 -0.91 -16.55
CA ARG A 49 -6.25 -1.24 -17.76
C ARG A 49 -4.94 -0.46 -17.76
N TRP A 50 -3.86 -1.16 -18.06
CA TRP A 50 -2.51 -0.60 -18.14
C TRP A 50 -1.93 -0.82 -19.53
N THR A 51 -1.19 0.17 -20.01
CA THR A 51 -0.27 -0.05 -21.14
C THR A 51 0.88 -0.95 -20.71
N VAL A 52 1.51 -1.64 -21.66
CA VAL A 52 2.69 -2.48 -21.40
C VAL A 52 3.80 -1.66 -20.72
N ARG A 53 4.01 -0.42 -21.15
CA ARG A 53 5.04 0.47 -20.57
C ARG A 53 4.79 0.74 -19.09
N GLN A 54 3.54 1.02 -18.72
CA GLN A 54 3.17 1.27 -17.33
C GLN A 54 3.34 0.01 -16.48
N LEU A 55 2.88 -1.14 -16.97
CA LEU A 55 2.99 -2.40 -16.24
C LEU A 55 4.47 -2.76 -15.98
N ARG A 56 5.35 -2.61 -16.98
CA ARG A 56 6.80 -2.85 -16.82
C ARG A 56 7.45 -1.95 -15.78
N ALA A 57 7.02 -0.68 -15.70
CA ALA A 57 7.52 0.23 -14.68
C ALA A 57 7.11 -0.22 -13.28
N ILE A 58 5.85 -0.63 -13.11
CA ILE A 58 5.29 -1.14 -11.85
C ILE A 58 6.01 -2.42 -11.42
N GLU A 59 6.17 -3.40 -12.33
CA GLU A 59 6.89 -4.65 -12.05
C GLU A 59 8.32 -4.40 -11.58
N ARG A 60 9.03 -3.47 -12.22
CA ARG A 60 10.40 -3.12 -11.84
C ARG A 60 10.46 -2.44 -10.47
N ALA A 61 9.54 -1.52 -10.18
CA ALA A 61 9.47 -0.87 -8.88
C ALA A 61 9.14 -1.89 -7.77
N ALA A 62 8.18 -2.78 -8.01
CA ALA A 62 7.81 -3.85 -7.10
C ALA A 62 9.00 -4.79 -6.81
N ALA A 63 9.79 -5.12 -7.83
CA ALA A 63 10.99 -5.93 -7.67
C ALA A 63 12.08 -5.25 -6.83
N ILE A 64 12.27 -3.93 -6.99
CA ILE A 64 13.23 -3.14 -6.18
C ILE A 64 12.83 -3.16 -4.70
N VAL A 65 11.53 -3.03 -4.40
CA VAL A 65 11.01 -3.05 -3.02
C VAL A 65 10.85 -4.49 -2.48
N GLY A 66 11.04 -5.51 -3.32
CA GLY A 66 10.97 -6.91 -2.92
C GLY A 66 9.54 -7.44 -2.70
N MET A 67 8.57 -6.93 -3.46
CA MET A 67 7.15 -7.32 -3.32
C MET A 67 6.49 -7.73 -4.64
N PRO A 68 5.41 -8.55 -4.59
CA PRO A 68 4.60 -8.85 -5.78
C PRO A 68 3.96 -7.58 -6.36
N TYR A 69 3.85 -7.48 -7.68
CA TYR A 69 3.36 -6.25 -8.33
C TYR A 69 1.92 -5.88 -7.93
N GLN A 70 1.03 -6.86 -7.67
CA GLN A 70 -0.33 -6.55 -7.21
C GLN A 70 -0.33 -5.94 -5.81
N THR A 71 0.52 -6.46 -4.92
CA THR A 71 0.70 -5.91 -3.57
C THR A 71 1.28 -4.50 -3.64
N TYR A 72 2.27 -4.29 -4.51
CA TYR A 72 2.85 -2.98 -4.76
C TYR A 72 1.82 -1.95 -5.23
N VAL A 73 0.94 -2.33 -6.15
CA VAL A 73 -0.12 -1.41 -6.63
C VAL A 73 -1.06 -1.02 -5.49
N LYS A 74 -1.46 -1.97 -4.64
CA LYS A 74 -2.31 -1.69 -3.48
C LYS A 74 -1.63 -0.76 -2.48
N ASP A 75 -0.40 -1.09 -2.10
CA ASP A 75 0.40 -0.31 -1.14
C ASP A 75 0.67 1.12 -1.66
N ALA A 76 1.12 1.24 -2.92
CA ALA A 76 1.42 2.54 -3.52
C ALA A 76 0.15 3.42 -3.66
N ALA A 77 -0.96 2.84 -4.10
CA ALA A 77 -2.22 3.59 -4.22
C ALA A 77 -2.72 4.07 -2.85
N PHE A 78 -2.66 3.20 -1.85
CA PHE A 78 -3.12 3.51 -0.51
C PHE A 78 -2.24 4.57 0.17
N ARG A 79 -0.92 4.40 0.16
CA ARG A 79 0.01 5.42 0.71
C ARG A 79 -0.16 6.77 0.03
N ARG A 80 -0.33 6.78 -1.29
CA ARG A 80 -0.53 8.02 -2.04
C ARG A 80 -1.84 8.70 -1.63
N ALA A 81 -2.93 7.94 -1.48
CA ALA A 81 -4.20 8.47 -1.03
C ALA A 81 -4.11 9.10 0.38
N LEU A 82 -3.45 8.42 1.33
CA LEU A 82 -3.23 8.98 2.67
C LEU A 82 -2.44 10.29 2.61
N GLN A 83 -1.36 10.33 1.82
CA GLN A 83 -0.57 11.53 1.65
C GLN A 83 -1.37 12.69 1.03
N ASP A 84 -2.15 12.41 -0.02
CA ASP A 84 -2.99 13.42 -0.66
C ASP A 84 -4.05 13.99 0.31
N LEU A 85 -4.61 13.17 1.20
CA LEU A 85 -5.55 13.61 2.23
C LEU A 85 -4.86 14.46 3.32
N VAL A 86 -3.65 14.09 3.75
CA VAL A 86 -2.83 14.91 4.66
C VAL A 86 -2.55 16.28 4.03
N ASP A 87 -2.16 16.29 2.76
CA ASP A 87 -1.81 17.52 2.04
C ASP A 87 -3.04 18.40 1.81
N ALA A 88 -4.20 17.82 1.49
CA ALA A 88 -5.46 18.55 1.40
C ALA A 88 -5.83 19.24 2.72
N ARG A 89 -5.75 18.51 3.84
CA ARG A 89 -6.01 19.07 5.18
C ARG A 89 -5.06 20.22 5.52
N ARG A 90 -3.78 20.11 5.18
CA ARG A 90 -2.79 21.17 5.39
C ARG A 90 -3.06 22.40 4.51
N ALA A 91 -3.58 22.19 3.32
CA ALA A 91 -4.00 23.26 2.41
C ALA A 91 -5.33 23.92 2.82
N GLY A 92 -6.04 23.37 3.81
CA GLY A 92 -7.34 23.86 4.26
C GLY A 92 -8.47 23.56 3.28
N VAL A 93 -8.31 22.53 2.46
CA VAL A 93 -9.33 21.99 1.53
C VAL A 93 -10.05 20.82 2.17
#